data_AF-A0A1S8AAT9-F1
#
_entry.id   AF-A0A1S8AAT9-F1
#
_cell.length_a   1.000
_cell.length_b   1.000
_cell.length_c   1.000
_cell.angle_alpha   90.00
_cell.angle_beta   90.00
_cell.angle_gamma   90.00
#
_symmetry.space_group_name_H-M   'P 1'
#
loop_
_entity.id
_entity.type
_entity.pdbx_description
1 polymer ?
#
loop_
_entity_poly.entity_id
_entity_poly.type
_entity_poly.pdbx_seq_one_letter_code
_entity_poly.pdbx_strand_id
1 'polypeptide(L)'
;MDLYLCSNPDFNHDCASCACERLTNLTIVGGYGAPPCYPLPEDLRVGNPQGVSSARSYSKWSCTLFDNADCNGTLPDSSVTIPPGPPGLTTLGPFDDRAVAYQCHALS
;
A
#
# COMPACT_ATOMS: atom_id res chain seq x y z
N MET A 1 -6.25 11.13 -1.19
CA MET A 1 -5.31 10.09 -0.75
C MET A 1 -4.12 10.16 -1.68
N ASP A 2 -2.90 10.01 -1.16
CA ASP A 2 -1.70 9.82 -1.98
C ASP A 2 -0.88 8.69 -1.34
N LEU A 3 -0.98 7.50 -1.92
CA LEU A 3 -0.18 6.33 -1.56
C LEU A 3 0.66 5.97 -2.78
N TYR A 4 1.96 5.88 -2.60
CA TYR A 4 2.90 5.48 -3.62
C TYR A 4 3.41 4.08 -3.29
N LEU A 5 3.27 3.15 -4.23
CA LEU A 5 3.65 1.75 -4.07
C LEU A 5 4.58 1.37 -5.20
N CYS A 6 5.65 0.66 -4.88
CA CYS A 6 6.59 0.16 -5.86
C CYS A 6 6.84 -1.32 -5.61
N SER A 7 7.03 -2.06 -6.70
CA SER A 7 7.29 -3.48 -6.63
C SER A 7 8.72 -3.81 -6.20
N ASN A 8 9.55 -2.82 -5.95
CA ASN A 8 10.95 -2.99 -5.57
C ASN A 8 11.32 -2.16 -4.34
N PRO A 9 12.39 -2.55 -3.62
CA PRO A 9 12.84 -1.81 -2.45
C PRO A 9 13.44 -0.43 -2.82
N ASP A 10 13.52 0.42 -1.80
CA ASP A 10 14.14 1.75 -1.83
C ASP A 10 13.55 2.74 -2.85
N PHE A 11 12.34 2.48 -3.37
CA PHE A 11 11.75 3.25 -4.46
C PHE A 11 12.69 3.38 -5.66
N ASN A 12 13.53 2.36 -5.88
CA ASN A 12 14.49 2.40 -6.95
C ASN A 12 13.73 2.40 -8.31
N HIS A 13 14.17 3.19 -9.27
CA HIS A 13 13.53 3.22 -10.60
C HIS A 13 14.37 2.50 -11.65
N ASP A 14 15.52 1.96 -11.26
CA ASP A 14 16.52 1.37 -12.16
C ASP A 14 16.26 -0.10 -12.52
N CYS A 15 15.15 -0.68 -12.07
CA CYS A 15 14.80 -2.07 -12.41
C CYS A 15 13.89 -2.14 -13.63
N ALA A 16 14.35 -2.89 -14.64
CA ALA A 16 13.77 -2.94 -15.99
C ALA A 16 12.32 -3.48 -16.07
N SER A 17 11.79 -4.06 -14.99
CA SER A 17 10.44 -4.66 -14.93
C SER A 17 9.67 -4.28 -13.66
N CYS A 18 10.08 -3.24 -12.94
CA CYS A 18 9.36 -2.82 -11.75
C CYS A 18 8.18 -1.92 -12.08
N ALA A 19 7.09 -2.13 -11.36
CA ALA A 19 5.92 -1.28 -11.40
C ALA A 19 5.94 -0.34 -10.20
N CYS A 20 5.63 0.92 -10.43
CA CYS A 20 5.42 1.91 -9.38
C CYS A 20 4.13 2.66 -9.67
N GLU A 21 3.19 2.62 -8.74
CA GLU A 21 1.89 3.26 -8.90
C GLU A 21 1.65 4.30 -7.81
N ARG A 22 1.08 5.43 -8.25
CA ARG A 22 0.57 6.46 -7.36
C ARG A 22 -0.94 6.35 -7.28
N LEU A 23 -1.42 5.81 -6.17
CA LEU A 23 -2.84 5.65 -5.87
C LEU A 23 -3.39 6.95 -5.30
N THR A 24 -4.15 7.67 -6.14
CA THR A 24 -4.70 8.99 -5.82
C THR A 24 -6.21 9.01 -5.57
N ASN A 25 -6.87 7.85 -5.49
CA ASN A 25 -8.32 7.79 -5.60
C ASN A 25 -9.02 8.42 -4.39
N LEU A 26 -9.50 9.65 -4.58
CA LEU A 26 -10.19 10.50 -3.62
C LEU A 26 -11.67 10.08 -3.53
N THR A 27 -11.96 9.00 -2.79
CA THR A 27 -13.29 8.89 -2.18
C THR A 27 -13.12 9.03 -0.68
N ILE A 28 -13.18 10.27 -0.21
CA ILE A 28 -13.35 10.58 1.20
C ILE A 28 -14.79 10.15 1.51
N VAL A 29 -14.99 8.95 2.05
CA VAL A 29 -16.29 8.63 2.64
C VAL A 29 -16.37 9.47 3.91
N GLY A 30 -16.93 10.66 3.80
CA GLY A 30 -17.27 11.55 4.91
C GLY A 30 -18.44 10.98 5.70
N GLY A 31 -18.27 9.79 6.29
CA GLY A 31 -19.31 9.10 7.04
C GLY A 31 -18.71 8.12 8.04
N TYR A 32 -19.40 7.93 9.15
CA TYR A 32 -19.09 7.06 10.31
C TYR A 32 -18.94 5.56 9.94
N GLY A 33 -17.97 5.23 9.09
CA GLY A 33 -17.68 3.86 8.65
C GLY A 33 -16.17 3.64 8.55
N ALA A 34 -15.74 2.37 8.67
CA ALA A 34 -14.36 1.99 8.42
C ALA A 34 -13.92 2.40 7.00
N PRO A 35 -12.64 2.75 6.79
CA PRO A 35 -12.16 3.13 5.47
C PRO A 35 -12.45 2.04 4.43
N PRO A 36 -12.86 2.39 3.20
CA PRO A 36 -13.11 1.40 2.15
C PRO A 36 -11.84 0.60 1.84
N CYS A 37 -11.99 -0.71 1.68
CA CYS A 37 -10.95 -1.61 1.22
C CYS A 37 -10.85 -1.54 -0.31
N TYR A 38 -9.67 -1.22 -0.83
CA TYR A 38 -9.41 -1.13 -2.26
C TYR A 38 -8.44 -2.22 -2.72
N PRO A 39 -8.70 -2.89 -3.85
CA PRO A 39 -7.76 -3.84 -4.42
C PRO A 39 -6.53 -3.12 -5.00
N LEU A 40 -5.37 -3.79 -5.00
CA LEU A 40 -4.19 -3.29 -5.69
C LEU A 40 -4.35 -3.29 -7.23
N PRO A 41 -3.68 -2.35 -7.92
CA PRO A 41 -3.53 -2.37 -9.37
C PRO A 41 -2.93 -3.70 -9.84
N GLU A 42 -3.30 -4.15 -11.04
CA GLU A 42 -2.85 -5.44 -11.58
C GLU A 42 -1.32 -5.55 -11.71
N ASP A 43 -0.65 -4.42 -11.94
CA ASP A 43 0.80 -4.33 -12.10
C ASP A 43 1.56 -4.43 -10.76
N LEU A 44 0.86 -4.34 -9.63
CA LEU A 44 1.42 -4.45 -8.27
C LEU A 44 0.93 -5.69 -7.52
N ARG A 45 0.21 -6.58 -8.22
CA ARG A 45 -0.25 -7.85 -7.63
C ARG A 45 0.89 -8.86 -7.60
N VAL A 46 0.82 -9.72 -6.59
CA VAL A 46 1.71 -10.86 -6.40
C VAL A 46 1.80 -11.68 -7.70
N GLY A 47 3.03 -11.89 -8.18
CA GLY A 47 3.32 -12.69 -9.36
C GLY A 47 3.22 -11.98 -10.72
N ASN A 48 3.07 -10.64 -10.78
CA ASN A 48 3.00 -9.91 -12.04
C ASN A 48 3.86 -8.63 -12.11
N PRO A 49 5.20 -8.69 -12.30
CA PRO A 49 6.10 -9.83 -12.10
C PRO A 49 6.56 -10.01 -10.64
N GLN A 50 6.32 -9.01 -9.79
CA GLN A 50 6.54 -9.04 -8.33
C GLN A 50 5.55 -8.05 -7.69
N GLY A 51 5.04 -8.35 -6.51
CA GLY A 51 4.13 -7.49 -5.75
C GLY A 51 4.85 -6.34 -5.05
N VAL A 52 4.15 -5.65 -4.17
CA VAL A 52 4.67 -4.43 -3.51
C VAL A 52 5.84 -4.76 -2.57
N SER A 53 6.92 -3.98 -2.69
CA SER A 53 8.12 -4.06 -1.84
C SER A 53 8.49 -2.77 -1.13
N SER A 54 8.05 -1.62 -1.64
CA SER A 54 8.19 -0.34 -0.94
C SER A 54 6.92 0.49 -1.06
N ALA A 55 6.65 1.31 -0.05
CA ALA A 55 5.40 2.04 0.06
C ALA A 55 5.58 3.35 0.81
N ARG A 56 4.96 4.42 0.32
CA ARG A 56 5.01 5.75 0.94
C ARG A 56 3.63 6.38 0.94
N SER A 57 3.13 6.72 2.12
CA SER A 57 1.95 7.56 2.28
C SER A 57 2.37 9.01 2.48
N TYR A 58 1.61 9.96 1.92
CA TYR A 58 1.84 11.39 2.19
C TYR A 58 1.38 11.76 3.61
N SER A 59 1.92 12.84 4.17
CA SER A 59 1.79 13.20 5.60
C SER A 59 0.37 13.37 6.16
N LYS A 60 -0.66 13.43 5.31
CA LYS A 60 -2.07 13.55 5.71
C LYS A 60 -2.83 12.23 5.73
N TRP A 61 -2.17 11.12 5.40
CA TRP A 61 -2.81 9.82 5.21
C TRP A 61 -2.05 8.72 5.93
N SER A 62 -2.76 7.91 6.70
CA SER A 62 -2.26 6.63 7.22
C SER A 62 -2.86 5.52 6.37
N CYS A 63 -1.99 4.71 5.78
CA CYS A 63 -2.38 3.64 4.87
C CYS A 63 -1.91 2.30 5.41
N THR A 64 -2.74 1.28 5.30
CA THR A 64 -2.42 -0.10 5.69
C THR A 64 -2.59 -0.98 4.46
N LEU A 65 -1.59 -1.79 4.17
CA LEU A 65 -1.65 -2.84 3.15
C LEU A 65 -2.08 -4.15 3.81
N PHE A 66 -2.83 -4.96 3.10
CA PHE A 66 -3.37 -6.25 3.56
C PHE A 66 -3.05 -7.35 2.55
N ASP A 67 -2.81 -8.56 3.05
CA ASP A 67 -2.54 -9.74 2.21
C ASP A 67 -3.80 -10.46 1.70
N ASN A 68 -4.96 -9.86 1.97
CA ASN A 68 -6.27 -10.38 1.60
C ASN A 68 -7.16 -9.27 1.02
N ALA A 69 -8.13 -9.67 0.20
CA ALA A 69 -9.00 -8.76 -0.53
C ALA A 69 -10.05 -8.05 0.37
N ASP A 70 -10.30 -8.57 1.56
CA ASP A 70 -11.32 -8.05 2.49
C ASP A 70 -10.76 -7.01 3.48
N CYS A 71 -9.45 -6.73 3.42
CA CYS A 71 -8.72 -5.91 4.38
C CYS A 71 -8.93 -6.35 5.85
N ASN A 72 -8.98 -7.66 6.05
CA ASN A 72 -9.12 -8.28 7.35
C ASN A 72 -7.73 -8.49 7.98
N GLY A 73 -7.35 -7.62 8.91
CA GLY A 73 -6.06 -7.66 9.63
C GLY A 73 -6.09 -8.54 10.89
N THR A 74 -6.86 -9.63 10.91
CA THR A 74 -7.06 -10.44 12.13
C THR A 74 -5.91 -11.39 12.45
N LEU A 75 -5.01 -11.65 11.49
CA LEU A 75 -3.82 -12.48 11.68
C LEU A 75 -2.58 -11.60 11.88
N PRO A 76 -1.63 -12.01 12.75
CA PRO A 76 -0.33 -11.36 12.81
C PRO A 76 0.34 -11.45 11.43
N ASP A 77 1.00 -10.37 11.02
CA ASP A 77 1.70 -10.25 9.72
C ASP A 77 0.79 -10.36 8.48
N SER A 78 -0.54 -10.21 8.62
CA SER A 78 -1.48 -10.11 7.50
C SER A 78 -1.72 -8.67 7.02
N SER A 79 -1.12 -7.70 7.72
CA SER A 79 -1.17 -6.30 7.33
C SER A 79 0.09 -5.54 7.75
N VAL A 80 0.40 -4.47 7.02
CA VAL A 80 1.48 -3.53 7.35
C VAL A 80 0.99 -2.10 7.23
N THR A 81 1.23 -1.29 8.24
CA THR A 81 0.88 0.14 8.24
C THR A 81 2.06 0.97 7.75
N ILE A 82 1.80 1.82 6.76
CA ILE A 82 2.76 2.70 6.14
C ILE A 82 2.82 4.01 6.93
N PRO A 83 4.00 4.41 7.43
CA PRO A 83 4.15 5.64 8.20
C PRO A 83 3.90 6.86 7.30
N PRO A 84 3.13 7.85 7.77
CA PRO A 84 2.83 9.07 7.01
C PRO A 84 4.07 9.94 6.82
N GLY A 85 4.27 10.44 5.60
CA GLY A 85 5.36 11.34 5.24
C GLY A 85 6.64 10.62 4.79
N PRO A 86 7.66 11.36 4.30
CA PRO A 86 8.96 10.78 4.03
C PRO A 86 9.62 10.21 5.31
N PRO A 87 10.38 9.11 5.22
CA PRO A 87 10.75 8.39 3.99
C PRO A 87 9.72 7.34 3.50
N GLY A 88 8.65 7.06 4.25
CA GLY A 88 7.80 5.88 4.02
C GLY A 88 8.52 4.58 4.45
N LEU A 89 8.06 3.44 3.93
CA LEU A 89 8.75 2.14 4.04
C LEU A 89 9.55 1.88 2.75
N THR A 90 10.88 1.86 2.88
CA THR A 90 11.77 1.47 1.79
C THR A 90 11.82 -0.05 1.58
N THR A 91 11.35 -0.82 2.56
CA THR A 91 11.11 -2.27 2.46
C THR A 91 9.89 -2.64 3.28
N LEU A 92 9.07 -3.59 2.80
CA LEU A 92 7.98 -4.19 3.57
C LEU A 92 8.44 -5.36 4.47
N GLY A 93 9.72 -5.74 4.42
CA GLY A 93 10.29 -6.81 5.23
C GLY A 93 9.57 -8.14 5.02
N PRO A 94 9.03 -8.78 6.07
CA PRO A 94 8.31 -10.07 5.93
C PRO A 94 6.95 -9.95 5.19
N PHE A 95 6.50 -8.72 4.91
CA PHE A 95 5.28 -8.44 4.15
C PHE A 95 5.56 -8.15 2.66
N ASP A 96 6.82 -8.29 2.23
CA ASP A 96 7.23 -8.14 0.83
C ASP A 96 6.48 -9.10 -0.09
N ASP A 97 6.01 -8.61 -1.25
CA ASP A 97 5.26 -9.40 -2.25
C ASP A 97 4.02 -10.12 -1.69
N ARG A 98 3.38 -9.53 -0.67
CA ARG A 98 2.15 -10.10 -0.06
C ARG A 98 0.94 -9.21 -0.18
N ALA A 99 1.11 -7.93 -0.49
CA ALA A 99 0.00 -7.00 -0.55
C ALA A 99 -1.01 -7.41 -1.65
N VAL A 100 -2.30 -7.44 -1.30
CA VAL A 100 -3.44 -7.70 -2.21
C VAL A 100 -4.41 -6.52 -2.22
N ALA A 101 -4.61 -5.87 -1.06
CA ALA A 101 -5.49 -4.73 -0.91
C ALA A 101 -4.89 -3.66 0.02
N TYR A 102 -5.51 -2.49 0.06
CA TYR A 102 -5.10 -1.40 0.91
C TYR A 102 -6.30 -0.62 1.47
N GLN A 103 -6.12 -0.03 2.66
CA GLN A 103 -7.01 0.98 3.23
C GLN A 103 -6.21 2.20 3.58
N CYS A 104 -6.77 3.39 3.36
CA CYS A 104 -6.17 4.64 3.81
C CYS A 104 -7.22 5.48 4.54
N HIS A 105 -6.81 6.12 5.62
CA HIS A 105 -7.63 7.09 6.34
C HIS A 105 -6.85 8.39 6.53
N ALA A 106 -7.59 9.49 6.60
CA ALA A 106 -7.01 10.81 6.84
C ALA A 106 -6.55 10.91 8.30
N LEU A 107 -5.37 11.49 8.50
CA LEU A 107 -4.88 11.90 9.81
C LEU A 107 -5.41 13.33 10.05
N SER A 108 -6.35 13.46 10.98
CA SER A 108 -6.98 14.74 11.37
C SER A 108 -6.02 15.64 12.11
#